data_AF-A0A3C2ADR1-F1
#
_entry.id   AF-A0A3C2ADR1-F1
#
_cell.length_a   1.000
_cell.length_b   1.000
_cell.length_c   1.000
_cell.angle_alpha   90.00
_cell.angle_beta   90.00
_cell.angle_gamma   90.00
#
_symmetry.space_group_name_H-M   'P 1'
#
loop_
_entity.id
_entity.type
_entity.pdbx_description
1 polymer ?
#
loop_
_entity_poly.entity_id
_entity_poly.type
_entity_poly.pdbx_seq_one_letter_code
_entity_poly.pdbx_strand_id
1 'polypeptide(L)'
;YHEPTVYNGVSRPDVELNIIPSTWRDIGVMAYGSMGGLKYDVALVNGTRANSFTNSTWIRSGRQQGAKVNADALASLVRINYEPLTDLLVGGTYYSGKADEGKGGDEDKSTDKEGTVNLWEVHGQYQLKGLQLRGLYARGSLDANDNFKTDTSLKKVGKEVEGWYVETAYDIMSFIKSESEMSLSPFVRYEAYDTNKEVFNGQTRDKTLDRRVITAGMGFKPHPNVVIKADYQLKDTASSLSEGKGTNLDENKIDQFNLGVGFIF
;
A
#
# COMPACT_ATOMS: atom_id res chain seq x y z
N TYR A 1 7.14 7.45 4.88
CA TYR A 1 7.81 7.29 6.19
C TYR A 1 8.07 5.82 6.49
N HIS A 2 9.34 5.40 6.61
CA HIS A 2 9.73 4.01 6.95
C HIS A 2 9.93 3.79 8.45
N GLU A 3 9.62 4.80 9.24
CA GLU A 3 9.86 4.78 10.68
C GLU A 3 8.92 3.77 11.34
N PRO A 4 9.47 2.84 12.17
CA PRO A 4 8.69 1.86 12.90
C PRO A 4 7.62 2.47 13.81
N THR A 5 7.69 3.77 14.12
CA THR A 5 6.78 4.47 15.02
C THR A 5 5.49 4.96 14.34
N VAL A 6 5.40 4.94 13.00
CA VAL A 6 4.35 5.61 12.23
C VAL A 6 3.10 4.74 11.99
N TYR A 7 3.19 3.44 12.25
CA TYR A 7 2.06 2.51 12.17
C TYR A 7 2.11 1.55 13.36
N ASN A 8 0.98 0.98 13.80
CA ASN A 8 0.93 0.20 15.03
C ASN A 8 1.46 -1.24 14.88
N GLY A 9 1.14 -1.92 13.77
CA GLY A 9 1.62 -3.27 13.49
C GLY A 9 3.13 -3.39 13.25
N VAL A 10 3.66 -4.61 13.26
CA VAL A 10 5.05 -4.93 12.89
C VAL A 10 5.30 -4.57 11.42
N SER A 11 4.33 -4.89 10.57
CA SER A 11 4.30 -4.51 9.15
C SER A 11 3.24 -3.43 8.89
N ARG A 12 3.40 -2.73 7.78
CA ARG A 12 2.38 -1.81 7.27
C ARG A 12 1.09 -2.55 6.92
N PRO A 13 -0.06 -1.84 6.83
CA PRO A 13 -1.28 -2.38 6.24
C PRO A 13 -1.02 -3.03 4.88
N ASP A 14 -1.60 -4.20 4.64
CA ASP A 14 -1.48 -4.94 3.39
C ASP A 14 -2.00 -4.14 2.18
N VAL A 15 -3.01 -3.28 2.39
CA VAL A 15 -3.49 -2.34 1.34
C VAL A 15 -2.36 -1.42 0.87
N GLU A 16 -1.55 -0.89 1.79
CA GLU A 16 -0.37 -0.05 1.51
C GLU A 16 0.86 -0.83 1.03
N LEU A 17 0.76 -2.17 1.02
CA LEU A 17 1.78 -3.03 0.45
C LEU A 17 1.39 -3.45 -0.97
N ASN A 18 0.14 -3.87 -1.18
CA ASN A 18 -0.28 -4.59 -2.38
C ASN A 18 -1.06 -3.73 -3.38
N ILE A 19 -1.75 -2.67 -2.92
CA ILE A 19 -2.53 -1.76 -3.78
C ILE A 19 -1.75 -0.48 -4.05
N ILE A 20 -1.25 0.16 -2.98
CA ILE A 20 -0.43 1.37 -3.08
C ILE A 20 1.05 0.96 -2.96
N PRO A 21 1.88 1.15 -4.00
CA PRO A 21 3.30 0.85 -3.90
C PRO A 21 3.99 1.73 -2.85
N SER A 22 4.45 1.12 -1.76
CA SER A 22 5.34 1.77 -0.78
C SER A 22 6.81 1.71 -1.24
N THR A 23 7.68 2.63 -0.77
CA THR A 23 9.06 2.88 -1.27
C THR A 23 9.18 3.05 -2.78
N TRP A 24 8.61 4.11 -3.36
CA TRP A 24 8.87 4.42 -4.77
C TRP A 24 10.05 5.39 -4.91
N ARG A 25 11.09 5.01 -5.66
CA ARG A 25 12.24 5.88 -5.97
C ARG A 25 12.32 6.16 -7.46
N ASP A 26 11.77 7.30 -7.85
CA ASP A 26 11.89 7.83 -9.20
C ASP A 26 12.74 9.09 -9.26
N ILE A 27 13.11 9.46 -10.48
CA ILE A 27 13.65 10.77 -10.83
C ILE A 27 12.47 11.62 -11.31
N GLY A 28 12.42 12.90 -10.94
CA GLY A 28 11.33 13.80 -11.32
C GLY A 28 11.46 15.19 -10.73
N VAL A 29 10.44 16.01 -10.95
CA VAL A 29 10.29 17.36 -10.37
C VAL A 29 9.04 17.41 -9.52
N MET A 30 9.10 18.09 -8.37
CA MET A 30 7.97 18.25 -7.47
C MET A 30 7.86 19.71 -7.02
N ALA A 31 6.64 20.24 -7.10
CA ALA A 31 6.26 21.49 -6.46
C ALA A 31 5.40 21.16 -5.23
N TYR A 32 5.69 21.78 -4.10
CA TYR A 32 4.97 21.57 -2.85
C TYR A 32 4.72 22.90 -2.15
N GLY A 33 3.70 22.94 -1.29
CA GLY A 33 3.37 24.12 -0.52
C GLY A 33 2.34 23.87 0.56
N SER A 34 2.10 24.90 1.35
CA SER A 34 1.06 24.91 2.36
C SER A 34 0.32 26.24 2.39
N MET A 35 -0.97 26.20 2.68
CA MET A 35 -1.82 27.36 2.85
C MET A 35 -2.81 27.07 3.98
N GLY A 36 -2.57 27.67 5.15
CA GLY A 36 -3.33 27.35 6.37
C GLY A 36 -3.20 25.86 6.72
N GLY A 37 -4.33 25.19 6.95
CA GLY A 37 -4.37 23.74 7.21
C GLY A 37 -4.18 22.86 5.98
N LEU A 38 -4.10 23.42 4.77
CA LEU A 38 -3.94 22.67 3.52
C LEU A 38 -2.47 22.53 3.15
N LYS A 39 -2.05 21.30 2.79
CA LYS A 39 -0.72 20.96 2.27
C LYS A 39 -0.91 20.25 0.94
N TYR A 40 -0.11 20.59 -0.06
CA TYR A 40 -0.19 19.96 -1.38
C TYR A 40 1.19 19.61 -1.92
N ASP A 41 1.26 18.49 -2.65
CA ASP A 41 2.41 18.05 -3.43
C ASP A 41 1.94 17.76 -4.85
N VAL A 42 2.62 18.30 -5.85
CA VAL A 42 2.40 18.01 -7.27
C VAL A 42 3.73 17.59 -7.88
N ALA A 43 3.80 16.39 -8.42
CA ALA A 43 5.02 15.85 -8.99
C ALA A 43 4.81 15.33 -10.41
N LEU A 44 5.84 15.51 -11.24
CA LEU A 44 6.04 14.81 -12.50
C LEU A 44 7.25 13.91 -12.33
N VAL A 45 7.02 12.61 -12.43
CA VAL A 45 8.01 11.56 -12.21
C VAL A 45 8.00 10.59 -13.39
N ASN A 46 8.90 9.62 -13.37
CA ASN A 46 8.90 8.58 -14.39
C ASN A 46 7.82 7.52 -14.14
N GLY A 47 7.42 6.84 -15.20
CA GLY A 47 6.42 5.78 -15.19
C GLY A 47 6.94 4.45 -14.65
N THR A 48 6.01 3.51 -14.47
CA THR A 48 6.32 2.15 -14.02
C THR A 48 6.82 1.25 -15.16
N ARG A 49 7.42 0.10 -14.81
CA ARG A 49 7.67 -0.99 -15.77
C ARG A 49 6.53 -1.99 -15.80
N ALA A 50 5.87 -2.11 -16.93
CA ALA A 50 4.75 -3.03 -17.15
C ALA A 50 5.15 -4.50 -16.97
N ASN A 51 6.34 -4.89 -17.41
CA ASN A 51 6.84 -6.28 -17.37
C ASN A 51 7.01 -6.88 -15.98
N SER A 52 7.07 -6.04 -14.95
CA SER A 52 7.22 -6.51 -13.58
C SER A 52 5.89 -6.51 -12.82
N PHE A 53 4.77 -6.20 -13.49
CA PHE A 53 3.46 -6.29 -12.87
C PHE A 53 3.11 -7.75 -12.56
N THR A 54 2.41 -7.96 -11.46
CA THR A 54 1.99 -9.30 -11.03
C THR A 54 0.54 -9.28 -10.60
N ASN A 55 -0.14 -10.42 -10.62
CA ASN A 55 -1.51 -10.50 -10.13
C ASN A 55 -1.61 -10.20 -8.63
N SER A 56 -0.64 -10.65 -7.82
CA SER A 56 -0.70 -10.57 -6.35
C SER A 56 -0.26 -9.24 -5.75
N THR A 57 0.58 -8.47 -6.46
CA THR A 57 1.08 -7.17 -5.99
C THR A 57 0.84 -6.04 -7.00
N TRP A 58 0.04 -6.30 -8.03
CA TRP A 58 -0.35 -5.36 -9.07
C TRP A 58 0.87 -4.62 -9.66
N ILE A 59 0.92 -3.29 -9.50
CA ILE A 59 2.02 -2.44 -10.02
C ILE A 59 3.23 -2.35 -9.09
N ARG A 60 3.19 -2.92 -7.87
CA ARG A 60 4.24 -2.74 -6.84
C ARG A 60 5.62 -3.13 -7.35
N SER A 61 5.71 -4.22 -8.09
CA SER A 61 6.98 -4.74 -8.63
C SER A 61 7.44 -3.97 -9.88
N GLY A 62 6.58 -3.15 -10.49
CA GLY A 62 6.92 -2.26 -11.60
C GLY A 62 7.64 -0.97 -11.21
N ARG A 63 7.87 -0.73 -9.91
CA ARG A 63 8.67 0.43 -9.45
C ARG A 63 10.07 0.37 -10.03
N GLN A 64 10.54 1.49 -10.55
CA GLN A 64 11.88 1.61 -11.07
C GLN A 64 12.86 2.02 -9.95
N GLN A 65 14.16 1.87 -10.21
CA GLN A 65 15.20 2.26 -9.27
C GLN A 65 16.15 3.24 -9.96
N GLY A 66 15.95 4.54 -9.76
CA GLY A 66 16.89 5.62 -10.13
C GLY A 66 17.65 5.41 -11.45
N ALA A 67 18.90 4.94 -11.38
CA ALA A 67 19.79 4.76 -12.54
C ALA A 67 19.28 3.80 -13.64
N LYS A 68 18.22 3.03 -13.40
CA LYS A 68 17.61 2.14 -14.40
C LYS A 68 16.36 2.73 -15.06
N VAL A 69 15.97 3.94 -14.68
CA VAL A 69 14.68 4.54 -15.02
C VAL A 69 14.59 4.82 -16.52
N ASN A 70 13.47 4.40 -17.14
CA ASN A 70 13.13 4.81 -18.49
C ASN A 70 12.41 6.17 -18.45
N ALA A 71 12.85 7.12 -19.27
CA ALA A 71 12.25 8.47 -19.34
C ALA A 71 11.10 8.57 -20.36
N ASP A 72 10.86 7.53 -21.15
CA ASP A 72 9.82 7.50 -22.19
C ASP A 72 8.39 7.49 -21.61
N ALA A 73 8.23 6.97 -20.39
CA ALA A 73 6.98 6.96 -19.66
C ALA A 73 7.01 8.03 -18.55
N LEU A 74 6.08 8.98 -18.62
CA LEU A 74 5.87 9.97 -17.56
C LEU A 74 4.68 9.59 -16.68
N ALA A 75 4.74 10.03 -15.43
CA ALA A 75 3.68 9.94 -14.47
C ALA A 75 3.49 11.26 -13.73
N SER A 76 2.24 11.55 -13.40
CA SER A 76 1.84 12.69 -12.58
C SER A 76 1.31 12.19 -11.24
N LEU A 77 1.62 12.92 -10.19
CA LEU A 77 1.14 12.66 -8.85
C LEU A 77 0.67 13.96 -8.22
N VAL A 78 -0.54 13.95 -7.68
CA VAL A 78 -1.09 15.06 -6.89
C VAL A 78 -1.50 14.51 -5.55
N ARG A 79 -1.03 15.12 -4.47
CA ARG A 79 -1.42 14.81 -3.11
C ARG A 79 -1.91 16.07 -2.42
N ILE A 80 -3.00 15.94 -1.69
CA ILE A 80 -3.56 17.00 -0.85
C ILE A 80 -3.82 16.42 0.54
N ASN A 81 -3.34 17.10 1.57
CA ASN A 81 -3.75 16.86 2.96
C ASN A 81 -4.36 18.14 3.52
N TYR A 82 -5.36 17.99 4.37
CA TYR A 82 -6.05 19.06 5.04
C TYR A 82 -6.26 18.72 6.51
N GLU A 83 -5.90 19.67 7.37
CA GLU A 83 -6.07 19.62 8.82
C GLU A 83 -7.17 20.63 9.21
N PRO A 84 -8.47 20.27 9.12
CA PRO A 84 -9.59 21.18 9.41
C PRO A 84 -9.69 21.57 10.89
N LEU A 85 -9.21 20.71 11.78
CA LEU A 85 -9.29 20.82 13.23
C LEU A 85 -7.99 20.23 13.80
N THR A 86 -7.64 20.62 15.03
CA THR A 86 -6.54 19.97 15.76
C THR A 86 -6.76 18.46 15.80
N ASP A 87 -5.68 17.72 15.53
CA ASP A 87 -5.63 16.25 15.57
C ASP A 87 -6.46 15.49 14.51
N LEU A 88 -7.15 16.19 13.60
CA LEU A 88 -7.83 15.59 12.44
C LEU A 88 -7.06 15.89 11.16
N LEU A 89 -6.60 14.84 10.47
CA LEU A 89 -6.03 14.92 9.14
C LEU A 89 -6.91 14.14 8.18
N VAL A 90 -7.26 14.77 7.05
CA VAL A 90 -7.88 14.10 5.91
C VAL A 90 -7.08 14.41 4.67
N GLY A 91 -7.01 13.49 3.72
CA GLY A 91 -6.24 13.71 2.53
C GLY A 91 -6.58 12.72 1.43
N GLY A 92 -5.91 12.92 0.31
CA GLY A 92 -5.98 11.99 -0.80
C GLY A 92 -4.85 12.23 -1.78
N THR A 93 -4.61 11.20 -2.58
CA THR A 93 -3.58 11.19 -3.60
C THR A 93 -4.19 10.66 -4.89
N TYR A 94 -3.78 11.24 -6.01
CA TYR A 94 -4.05 10.76 -7.35
C TYR A 94 -2.73 10.58 -8.09
N TYR A 95 -2.55 9.42 -8.70
CA TYR A 95 -1.44 9.04 -9.54
C TYR A 95 -1.98 8.65 -10.91
N SER A 96 -1.39 9.17 -11.97
CA SER A 96 -1.64 8.74 -13.34
C SER A 96 -0.33 8.67 -14.09
N GLY A 97 0.02 7.49 -14.61
CA GLY A 97 1.32 7.27 -15.24
C GLY A 97 1.31 6.19 -16.30
N LYS A 98 2.16 6.36 -17.31
CA LYS A 98 2.40 5.32 -18.29
C LYS A 98 3.23 4.19 -17.68
N ALA A 99 2.99 2.98 -18.13
CA ALA A 99 3.74 1.78 -17.84
C ALA A 99 4.27 1.22 -19.16
N ASP A 100 5.57 1.01 -19.27
CA ASP A 100 6.20 0.50 -20.49
C ASP A 100 7.11 -0.71 -20.23
N GLU A 101 7.51 -1.39 -21.30
CA GLU A 101 8.41 -2.53 -21.28
C GLU A 101 9.91 -2.15 -21.28
N GLY A 102 10.23 -0.85 -21.31
CA GLY A 102 11.60 -0.37 -21.49
C GLY A 102 12.51 -0.56 -20.27
N LYS A 103 13.75 -1.03 -20.51
CA LYS A 103 14.88 -0.84 -19.60
C LYS A 103 15.54 0.48 -19.98
N GLY A 104 15.90 1.33 -19.00
CA GLY A 104 16.50 2.64 -19.28
C GLY A 104 17.64 2.56 -20.31
N GLY A 105 17.48 3.28 -21.43
CA GLY A 105 18.43 3.34 -22.55
C GLY A 105 18.39 2.17 -23.54
N ASP A 106 17.50 1.19 -23.36
CA ASP A 106 17.34 0.03 -24.26
C ASP A 106 16.32 0.37 -25.36
N GLU A 107 16.76 0.42 -26.62
CA GLU A 107 15.90 0.70 -27.78
C GLU A 107 15.06 -0.52 -28.20
N ASP A 108 15.32 -1.70 -27.65
CA ASP A 108 14.63 -2.93 -28.04
C ASP A 108 13.24 -3.03 -27.38
N LYS A 109 12.27 -2.35 -28.02
CA LYS A 109 10.83 -2.42 -27.70
C LYS A 109 10.14 -3.65 -28.30
N SER A 110 10.86 -4.75 -28.56
CA SER A 110 10.40 -5.86 -29.42
C SER A 110 9.02 -6.46 -29.10
N THR A 111 8.49 -6.33 -27.89
CA THR A 111 7.14 -6.82 -27.56
C THR A 111 6.12 -5.74 -27.20
N ASP A 112 6.51 -4.45 -27.19
CA ASP A 112 5.64 -3.28 -27.08
C ASP A 112 4.47 -3.47 -26.08
N LYS A 113 4.77 -3.87 -24.82
CA LYS A 113 3.76 -4.00 -23.76
C LYS A 113 3.63 -2.69 -23.02
N GLU A 114 2.48 -2.06 -23.17
CA GLU A 114 2.21 -0.74 -22.60
C GLU A 114 0.90 -0.72 -21.83
N GLY A 115 0.82 0.19 -20.86
CA GLY A 115 -0.44 0.53 -20.21
C GLY A 115 -0.43 1.89 -19.54
N THR A 116 -1.61 2.35 -19.14
CA THR A 116 -1.80 3.55 -18.32
C THR A 116 -2.35 3.11 -16.97
N VAL A 117 -1.63 3.46 -15.92
CA VAL A 117 -1.98 3.19 -14.53
C VAL A 117 -2.61 4.45 -13.96
N ASN A 118 -3.83 4.32 -13.44
CA ASN A 118 -4.45 5.33 -12.60
C ASN A 118 -4.63 4.74 -11.20
N LEU A 119 -4.25 5.47 -10.17
CA LEU A 119 -4.38 5.04 -8.79
C LEU A 119 -4.78 6.24 -7.95
N TRP A 120 -5.80 6.09 -7.13
CA TRP A 120 -6.17 7.11 -6.18
C TRP A 120 -6.47 6.52 -4.81
N GLU A 121 -6.28 7.35 -3.81
CA GLU A 121 -6.59 7.02 -2.42
C GLU A 121 -7.16 8.23 -1.70
N VAL A 122 -7.97 7.94 -0.69
CA VAL A 122 -8.38 8.89 0.33
C VAL A 122 -8.09 8.31 1.69
N HIS A 123 -7.68 9.15 2.63
CA HIS A 123 -7.35 8.73 3.97
C HIS A 123 -7.80 9.74 5.03
N GLY A 124 -7.96 9.23 6.24
CA GLY A 124 -8.28 10.00 7.42
C GLY A 124 -7.52 9.49 8.63
N GLN A 125 -7.09 10.41 9.48
CA GLN A 125 -6.45 10.13 10.76
C GLN A 125 -7.02 11.07 11.80
N TYR A 126 -7.38 10.52 12.96
CA TYR A 126 -7.84 11.29 14.10
C TYR A 126 -7.13 10.83 15.35
N GLN A 127 -6.58 11.77 16.11
CA GLN A 127 -5.93 11.49 17.39
C GLN A 127 -6.65 12.26 18.49
N LEU A 128 -6.95 11.62 19.61
CA LEU A 128 -7.55 12.29 20.75
C LEU A 128 -7.06 11.65 22.03
N LYS A 129 -6.17 12.35 22.74
CA LYS A 129 -5.48 11.81 23.92
C LYS A 129 -4.79 10.49 23.58
N GLY A 130 -5.15 9.40 24.23
CA GLY A 130 -4.62 8.06 23.92
C GLY A 130 -5.23 7.42 22.67
N LEU A 131 -6.40 7.88 22.19
CA LEU A 131 -7.09 7.29 21.05
C LEU A 131 -6.43 7.67 19.73
N GLN A 132 -6.24 6.70 18.85
CA GLN A 132 -5.80 6.88 17.47
C GLN A 132 -6.76 6.12 16.55
N LEU A 133 -7.31 6.83 15.58
CA LEU A 133 -8.13 6.27 14.51
C LEU A 133 -7.47 6.56 13.18
N ARG A 134 -7.45 5.56 12.29
CA ARG A 134 -6.93 5.71 10.93
C ARG A 134 -7.80 4.93 9.96
N GLY A 135 -8.01 5.49 8.78
CA GLY A 135 -8.65 4.81 7.67
C GLY A 135 -8.06 5.23 6.34
N LEU A 136 -8.10 4.32 5.38
CA LEU A 136 -7.68 4.57 4.01
C LEU A 136 -8.53 3.71 3.07
N TYR A 137 -8.90 4.27 1.92
CA TYR A 137 -9.48 3.55 0.80
C TYR A 137 -8.70 3.90 -0.46
N ALA A 138 -8.40 2.90 -1.29
CA ALA A 138 -7.67 3.05 -2.53
C ALA A 138 -8.31 2.26 -3.67
N ARG A 139 -8.26 2.82 -4.87
CA ARG A 139 -8.68 2.14 -6.10
C ARG A 139 -7.72 2.46 -7.24
N GLY A 140 -7.35 1.41 -7.98
CA GLY A 140 -6.48 1.51 -9.13
C GLY A 140 -7.11 0.90 -10.38
N SER A 141 -6.77 1.45 -11.55
CA SER A 141 -7.12 0.89 -12.85
C SER A 141 -5.90 0.85 -13.77
N LEU A 142 -5.88 -0.14 -14.66
CA LEU A 142 -4.86 -0.39 -15.64
C LEU A 142 -5.50 -0.55 -17.02
N ASP A 143 -5.26 0.40 -17.90
CA ASP A 143 -5.63 0.33 -19.31
C ASP A 143 -4.40 -0.09 -20.13
N ALA A 144 -4.38 -1.33 -20.60
CA ALA A 144 -3.22 -1.88 -21.30
C ALA A 144 -3.52 -2.16 -22.79
N ASN A 145 -2.47 -2.30 -23.59
CA ASN A 145 -2.58 -2.74 -24.97
C ASN A 145 -2.69 -4.27 -25.10
N ASP A 146 -2.88 -4.78 -26.31
CA ASP A 146 -3.16 -6.20 -26.51
C ASP A 146 -1.93 -7.10 -26.31
N ASN A 147 -0.72 -6.57 -26.55
CA ASN A 147 0.53 -7.27 -26.24
C ASN A 147 0.65 -7.56 -24.74
N PHE A 148 0.27 -6.59 -23.88
CA PHE A 148 0.22 -6.80 -22.44
C PHE A 148 -0.85 -7.84 -22.05
N LYS A 149 -2.06 -7.73 -22.60
CA LYS A 149 -3.20 -8.60 -22.23
C LYS A 149 -3.02 -10.06 -22.67
N THR A 150 -2.23 -10.30 -23.71
CA THR A 150 -2.00 -11.63 -24.27
C THR A 150 -0.77 -12.32 -23.69
N ASP A 151 0.16 -11.56 -23.08
CA ASP A 151 1.35 -12.08 -22.42
C ASP A 151 0.97 -13.05 -21.28
N THR A 152 1.57 -14.24 -21.27
CA THR A 152 1.22 -15.31 -20.33
C THR A 152 1.54 -14.96 -18.87
N SER A 153 2.52 -14.10 -18.63
CA SER A 153 2.93 -13.64 -17.29
C SER A 153 2.10 -12.46 -16.80
N LEU A 154 1.62 -11.60 -17.71
CA LEU A 154 0.90 -10.36 -17.37
C LEU A 154 -0.62 -10.47 -17.50
N LYS A 155 -1.15 -11.41 -18.27
CA LYS A 155 -2.60 -11.55 -18.49
C LYS A 155 -3.44 -11.76 -17.22
N LYS A 156 -2.81 -12.17 -16.12
CA LYS A 156 -3.48 -12.34 -14.81
C LYS A 156 -3.48 -11.07 -13.95
N VAL A 157 -2.76 -10.03 -14.36
CA VAL A 157 -2.74 -8.73 -13.66
C VAL A 157 -4.15 -8.14 -13.68
N GLY A 158 -4.60 -7.64 -12.52
CA GLY A 158 -5.90 -6.98 -12.41
C GLY A 158 -5.99 -5.74 -13.30
N LYS A 159 -7.09 -5.64 -14.04
CA LYS A 159 -7.49 -4.41 -14.74
C LYS A 159 -7.91 -3.36 -13.72
N GLU A 160 -8.63 -3.76 -12.67
CA GLU A 160 -8.93 -2.90 -11.53
C GLU A 160 -8.52 -3.57 -10.23
N VAL A 161 -8.10 -2.75 -9.27
CA VAL A 161 -7.76 -3.16 -7.91
C VAL A 161 -8.41 -2.23 -6.91
N GLU A 162 -8.72 -2.73 -5.72
CA GLU A 162 -9.38 -1.97 -4.67
C GLU A 162 -8.87 -2.44 -3.31
N GLY A 163 -8.78 -1.55 -2.33
CA GLY A 163 -8.53 -1.96 -0.96
C GLY A 163 -8.76 -0.86 0.04
N TRP A 164 -9.12 -1.24 1.26
CA TRP A 164 -9.32 -0.32 2.35
C TRP A 164 -9.00 -0.95 3.70
N TYR A 165 -8.76 -0.11 4.68
CA TYR A 165 -8.68 -0.53 6.07
C TYR A 165 -9.18 0.54 7.02
N VAL A 166 -9.55 0.10 8.22
CA VAL A 166 -9.75 0.94 9.39
C VAL A 166 -8.95 0.35 10.55
N GLU A 167 -8.23 1.21 11.26
CA GLU A 167 -7.41 0.87 12.42
C GLU A 167 -7.81 1.75 13.60
N THR A 168 -7.91 1.14 14.78
CA THR A 168 -8.06 1.85 16.05
C THR A 168 -6.99 1.37 17.01
N ALA A 169 -6.38 2.31 17.74
CA ALA A 169 -5.44 2.04 18.82
C ALA A 169 -5.75 2.94 20.01
N TYR A 170 -5.38 2.51 21.21
CA TYR A 170 -5.53 3.33 22.41
C TYR A 170 -4.32 3.15 23.33
N ASP A 171 -3.63 4.23 23.69
CA ASP A 171 -2.57 4.17 24.69
C ASP A 171 -3.16 3.97 26.10
N ILE A 172 -2.93 2.80 26.68
CA ILE A 172 -3.41 2.43 28.01
C ILE A 172 -2.39 2.70 29.12
N MET A 173 -1.20 3.21 28.80
CA MET A 173 -0.16 3.44 29.81
C MET A 173 -0.62 4.38 30.92
N SER A 174 -1.41 5.39 30.59
CA SER A 174 -1.97 6.33 31.56
C SER A 174 -2.82 5.66 32.64
N PHE A 175 -3.41 4.49 32.37
CA PHE A 175 -4.18 3.72 33.35
C PHE A 175 -3.32 2.79 34.22
N ILE A 176 -2.13 2.43 33.75
CA ILE A 176 -1.21 1.50 34.43
C ILE A 176 -0.21 2.28 35.29
N LYS A 177 0.42 3.30 34.71
CA LYS A 177 1.41 4.14 35.36
C LYS A 177 1.26 5.57 34.86
N SER A 178 0.48 6.36 35.61
CA SER A 178 0.36 7.80 35.39
C SER A 178 1.75 8.45 35.44
N GLU A 179 1.99 9.45 34.59
CA GLU A 179 3.26 10.21 34.46
C GLU A 179 4.46 9.42 33.91
N SER A 180 4.24 8.24 33.32
CA SER A 180 5.29 7.51 32.60
C SER A 180 5.54 8.11 31.21
N GLU A 181 6.81 8.18 30.79
CA GLU A 181 7.18 8.47 29.38
C GLU A 181 6.98 7.24 28.46
N MET A 182 6.63 6.10 29.04
CA MET A 182 6.34 4.88 28.28
C MET A 182 4.98 4.99 27.59
N SER A 183 4.76 4.20 26.54
CA SER A 183 3.41 4.00 25.96
C SER A 183 3.16 2.53 25.73
N LEU A 184 1.90 2.12 25.89
CA LEU A 184 1.44 0.77 25.55
C LEU A 184 0.12 0.91 24.79
N SER A 185 0.18 0.67 23.48
CA SER A 185 -0.95 0.88 22.57
C SER A 185 -1.38 -0.44 21.96
N PRO A 186 -2.35 -1.16 22.57
CA PRO A 186 -3.12 -2.17 21.85
C PRO A 186 -3.82 -1.55 20.64
N PHE A 187 -3.93 -2.32 19.57
CA PHE A 187 -4.62 -1.91 18.36
C PHE A 187 -5.35 -3.08 17.70
N VAL A 188 -6.35 -2.74 16.90
CA VAL A 188 -6.99 -3.65 15.96
C VAL A 188 -7.13 -2.95 14.61
N ARG A 189 -6.88 -3.69 13.54
CA ARG A 189 -7.04 -3.25 12.16
C ARG A 189 -7.84 -4.29 11.39
N TYR A 190 -8.82 -3.83 10.64
CA TYR A 190 -9.51 -4.63 9.63
C TYR A 190 -9.14 -4.12 8.24
N GLU A 191 -8.73 -5.03 7.37
CA GLU A 191 -8.36 -4.74 5.99
C GLU A 191 -9.16 -5.63 5.04
N ALA A 192 -9.58 -5.07 3.92
CA ALA A 192 -10.12 -5.83 2.80
C ALA A 192 -9.57 -5.28 1.50
N TYR A 193 -9.03 -6.15 0.63
CA TYR A 193 -8.44 -5.72 -0.62
C TYR A 193 -8.48 -6.81 -1.68
N ASP A 194 -8.56 -6.38 -2.93
CA ASP A 194 -8.59 -7.24 -4.10
C ASP A 194 -7.69 -6.68 -5.20
N THR A 195 -6.64 -7.44 -5.53
CA THR A 195 -5.69 -7.12 -6.61
C THR A 195 -6.18 -7.61 -7.99
N ASN A 196 -7.39 -8.17 -8.03
CA ASN A 196 -8.04 -8.71 -9.21
C ASN A 196 -9.54 -8.33 -9.26
N LYS A 197 -9.90 -7.14 -8.76
CA LYS A 197 -11.29 -6.65 -8.67
C LYS A 197 -12.02 -6.74 -9.99
N GLU A 198 -11.37 -6.27 -11.04
CA GLU A 198 -11.73 -6.58 -12.42
C GLU A 198 -10.52 -7.14 -13.16
N VAL A 199 -10.78 -8.01 -14.13
CA VAL A 199 -9.78 -8.57 -15.03
C VAL A 199 -10.08 -8.18 -16.47
N PHE A 200 -9.09 -8.28 -17.35
CA PHE A 200 -9.29 -8.05 -18.77
C PHE A 200 -10.26 -9.09 -19.38
N ASN A 201 -10.90 -8.72 -20.49
CA ASN A 201 -11.84 -9.61 -21.17
C ASN A 201 -11.17 -10.95 -21.54
N GLY A 202 -11.88 -12.05 -21.34
CA GLY A 202 -11.38 -13.41 -21.55
C GLY A 202 -10.52 -13.98 -20.40
N GLN A 203 -10.30 -13.23 -19.33
CA GLN A 203 -9.64 -13.72 -18.12
C GLN A 203 -10.68 -14.07 -17.04
N THR A 204 -10.30 -14.98 -16.14
CA THR A 204 -11.12 -15.36 -14.98
C THR A 204 -10.52 -14.74 -13.73
N ARG A 205 -11.37 -14.11 -12.91
CA ARG A 205 -10.97 -13.52 -11.63
C ARG A 205 -10.43 -14.58 -10.66
N ASP A 206 -9.29 -14.30 -10.05
CA ASP A 206 -8.68 -15.16 -9.05
C ASP A 206 -9.19 -14.81 -7.65
N LYS A 207 -10.03 -15.68 -7.08
CA LYS A 207 -10.64 -15.46 -5.76
C LYS A 207 -9.65 -15.52 -4.59
N THR A 208 -8.44 -16.04 -4.79
CA THR A 208 -7.39 -16.02 -3.75
C THR A 208 -6.81 -14.61 -3.54
N LEU A 209 -7.10 -13.68 -4.46
CA LEU A 209 -6.63 -12.30 -4.44
C LEU A 209 -7.59 -11.31 -3.81
N ASP A 210 -8.83 -11.73 -3.52
CA ASP A 210 -9.83 -11.02 -2.72
C ASP A 210 -9.68 -11.43 -1.26
N ARG A 211 -8.98 -10.59 -0.49
CA ARG A 211 -8.43 -10.93 0.82
C ARG A 211 -9.03 -10.06 1.92
N ARG A 212 -9.19 -10.65 3.09
CA ARG A 212 -9.61 -9.99 4.33
C ARG A 212 -8.62 -10.32 5.43
N VAL A 213 -8.23 -9.31 6.19
CA VAL A 213 -7.25 -9.48 7.27
C VAL A 213 -7.72 -8.74 8.51
N ILE A 214 -7.80 -9.45 9.64
CA ILE A 214 -7.92 -8.85 10.97
C ILE A 214 -6.54 -8.93 11.62
N THR A 215 -5.94 -7.77 11.91
CA THR A 215 -4.71 -7.69 12.69
C THR A 215 -5.05 -7.20 14.09
N ALA A 216 -4.68 -7.95 15.12
CA ALA A 216 -4.76 -7.52 16.50
C ALA A 216 -3.36 -7.58 17.13
N GLY A 217 -2.96 -6.53 17.82
CA GLY A 217 -1.61 -6.47 18.38
C GLY A 217 -1.42 -5.35 19.38
N MET A 218 -0.16 -5.12 19.73
CA MET A 218 0.26 -4.05 20.62
C MET A 218 1.64 -3.53 20.27
N GLY A 219 1.80 -2.21 20.42
CA GLY A 219 3.09 -1.54 20.44
C GLY A 219 3.42 -1.09 21.87
N PHE A 220 4.60 -1.45 22.36
CA PHE A 220 5.15 -0.98 23.62
C PHE A 220 6.38 -0.11 23.35
N LYS A 221 6.35 1.15 23.81
CA LYS A 221 7.51 2.04 23.78
C LYS A 221 8.04 2.20 25.20
N PRO A 222 9.08 1.46 25.62
CA PRO A 222 9.70 1.65 26.93
C PRO A 222 10.48 2.98 27.04
N HIS A 223 10.83 3.56 25.90
CA HIS A 223 11.55 4.82 25.75
C HIS A 223 11.09 5.46 24.43
N PRO A 224 11.07 6.80 24.27
CA PRO A 224 10.63 7.46 23.02
C PRO A 224 11.28 6.94 21.73
N ASN A 225 12.52 6.46 21.84
CA ASN A 225 13.32 5.98 20.72
C ASN A 225 13.28 4.46 20.49
N VAL A 226 12.55 3.70 21.32
CA VAL A 226 12.48 2.24 21.24
C VAL A 226 11.04 1.81 21.14
N VAL A 227 10.75 0.87 20.24
CA VAL A 227 9.44 0.25 20.13
C VAL A 227 9.57 -1.27 20.01
N ILE A 228 8.77 -1.98 20.79
CA ILE A 228 8.59 -3.43 20.70
C ILE A 228 7.16 -3.66 20.23
N LYS A 229 6.98 -4.55 19.26
CA LYS A 229 5.69 -4.82 18.65
C LYS A 229 5.44 -6.30 18.56
N ALA A 230 4.19 -6.66 18.82
CA ALA A 230 3.67 -7.99 18.59
C ALA A 230 2.29 -7.87 17.97
N ASP A 231 2.01 -8.67 16.93
CA ASP A 231 0.67 -8.76 16.37
C ASP A 231 0.39 -10.17 15.83
N TYR A 232 -0.90 -10.45 15.72
CA TYR A 232 -1.44 -11.64 15.09
C TYR A 232 -2.40 -11.23 13.98
N GLN A 233 -2.27 -11.85 12.83
CA GLN A 233 -3.07 -11.62 11.64
C GLN A 233 -3.90 -12.86 11.34
N LEU A 234 -5.22 -12.70 11.42
CA LEU A 234 -6.20 -13.66 10.93
C LEU A 234 -6.47 -13.35 9.46
N LYS A 235 -6.17 -14.27 8.55
CA LYS A 235 -6.25 -14.03 7.11
C LYS A 235 -7.28 -14.94 6.44
N ASP A 236 -8.06 -14.37 5.54
CA ASP A 236 -9.03 -15.10 4.75
C ASP A 236 -9.11 -14.56 3.32
N THR A 237 -9.69 -15.36 2.42
CA THR A 237 -9.94 -14.98 1.02
C THR A 237 -11.34 -15.36 0.56
N ALA A 238 -11.78 -14.83 -0.57
CA ALA A 238 -13.05 -15.27 -1.19
C ALA A 238 -12.97 -16.67 -1.84
N SER A 239 -11.81 -17.33 -1.81
CA SER A 239 -11.60 -18.66 -2.36
C SER A 239 -12.27 -19.75 -1.51
N SER A 240 -12.78 -20.80 -2.15
CA SER A 240 -13.27 -22.00 -1.46
C SER A 240 -12.17 -23.02 -1.17
N LEU A 241 -10.92 -22.74 -1.57
CA LEU A 241 -9.78 -23.61 -1.30
C LEU A 241 -9.47 -23.62 0.21
N SER A 242 -8.95 -24.76 0.67
CA SER A 242 -8.48 -24.92 2.04
C SER A 242 -7.18 -24.15 2.27
N GLU A 243 -6.95 -23.71 3.51
CA GLU A 243 -5.69 -23.09 3.93
C GLU A 243 -4.51 -24.04 3.70
N GLY A 244 -3.40 -23.51 3.14
CA GLY A 244 -2.13 -24.23 3.07
C GLY A 244 -1.28 -23.84 1.86
N LYS A 245 -0.12 -24.50 1.71
CA LYS A 245 0.80 -24.26 0.59
C LYS A 245 0.78 -25.42 -0.39
N GLY A 246 0.71 -25.11 -1.68
CA GLY A 246 0.79 -26.09 -2.77
C GLY A 246 -0.47 -26.14 -3.63
N THR A 247 -0.59 -27.20 -4.42
CA THR A 247 -1.69 -27.37 -5.37
C THR A 247 -3.04 -27.48 -4.66
N ASN A 248 -4.04 -26.71 -5.10
CA ASN A 248 -5.41 -26.66 -4.55
C ASN A 248 -5.50 -26.19 -3.09
N LEU A 249 -4.50 -25.44 -2.62
CA LEU A 249 -4.52 -24.79 -1.32
C LEU A 249 -4.37 -23.27 -1.50
N ASP A 250 -4.87 -22.51 -0.53
CA ASP A 250 -4.74 -21.06 -0.49
C ASP A 250 -3.77 -20.64 0.60
N GLU A 251 -2.59 -20.20 0.19
CA GLU A 251 -1.55 -19.74 1.11
C GLU A 251 -1.87 -18.37 1.72
N ASN A 252 -2.80 -17.62 1.13
CA ASN A 252 -3.20 -16.30 1.62
C ASN A 252 -4.16 -16.42 2.83
N LYS A 253 -4.62 -17.62 3.16
CA LYS A 253 -5.40 -17.92 4.37
C LYS A 253 -4.54 -18.27 5.59
N ILE A 254 -3.22 -18.38 5.41
CA ILE A 254 -2.33 -18.78 6.50
C ILE A 254 -2.20 -17.62 7.49
N ASP A 255 -2.64 -17.86 8.72
CA ASP A 255 -2.52 -16.91 9.82
C ASP A 255 -1.05 -16.64 10.16
N GLN A 256 -0.78 -15.43 10.66
CA GLN A 256 0.59 -14.97 10.89
C GLN A 256 0.75 -14.34 12.26
N PHE A 257 1.77 -14.79 12.99
CA PHE A 257 2.25 -14.12 14.20
C PHE A 257 3.52 -13.34 13.88
N ASN A 258 3.59 -12.09 14.34
CA ASN A 258 4.70 -11.18 14.08
C ASN A 258 5.28 -10.63 15.37
N LEU A 259 6.61 -10.51 15.41
CA LEU A 259 7.36 -9.79 16.43
C LEU A 259 8.32 -8.82 15.76
N GLY A 260 8.43 -7.62 16.29
CA GLY A 260 9.33 -6.59 15.78
C GLY A 260 9.92 -5.74 16.90
N VAL A 261 11.18 -5.34 16.73
CA VAL A 261 11.83 -4.34 17.57
C VAL A 261 12.39 -3.26 16.67
N GLY A 262 12.11 -2.01 17.01
CA GLY A 262 12.61 -0.83 16.31
C GLY A 262 13.31 0.11 17.27
N PHE A 263 14.38 0.72 16.78
CA PHE A 263 15.15 1.74 17.49
C PHE A 263 15.49 2.87 16.53
N ILE A 264 15.42 4.10 17.03
CA ILE A 264 15.80 5.32 16.31
C ILE A 264 16.93 5.98 17.11
N PHE A 265 17.98 6.43 16.43
CA PHE A 265 19.12 7.11 17.02
C PHE A 265 19.25 8.52 16.44
#